data_AF-A0A1G4Y0T0-F1
#
_entry.id   AF-A0A1G4Y0T0-F1
#
_cell.length_a   1.000
_cell.length_b   1.000
_cell.length_c   1.000
_cell.angle_alpha   90.00
_cell.angle_beta   90.00
_cell.angle_gamma   90.00
#
_symmetry.space_group_name_H-M   'P 1'
#
loop_
_entity.id
_entity.type
_entity.pdbx_description
1 polymer ?
#
loop_
_entity_poly.entity_id
_entity_poly.type
_entity_poly.pdbx_seq_one_letter_code
_entity_poly.pdbx_strand_id
1 'polypeptide(L)'
;MPTHTFVEKLQTISTKFRRLGEAQAFPGNFLRHYYDVYCLLSLEEVQAFMRESAYQERKAQRFRSGDEQVIARNPAFVLADSAQRERFALEYRKTEALYYQGQPDFDALVARIHQYIDAM
;
A
#
# COMPACT_ATOMS: atom_id res chain seq x y z
N MET A 1 -8.99 14.68 3.39
CA MET A 1 -9.40 14.38 2.00
C MET A 1 -8.82 13.05 1.58
N PRO A 2 -9.59 12.18 0.92
CA PRO A 2 -9.15 10.82 0.53
C PRO A 2 -7.86 10.80 -0.31
N THR A 3 -7.64 11.80 -1.15
CA THR A 3 -6.40 12.03 -1.92
C THR A 3 -5.16 12.22 -1.04
N HIS A 4 -5.29 12.97 0.06
CA HIS A 4 -4.21 13.15 1.04
C HIS A 4 -3.91 11.86 1.79
N THR A 5 -4.98 11.17 2.22
CA THR A 5 -4.87 9.88 2.92
C THR A 5 -4.21 8.84 2.03
N PHE A 6 -4.51 8.83 0.73
CA PHE A 6 -3.89 7.92 -0.23
C PHE A 6 -2.37 8.02 -0.23
N VAL A 7 -1.80 9.23 -0.39
CA VAL A 7 -0.35 9.43 -0.39
C VAL A 7 0.27 9.04 0.95
N GLU A 8 -0.40 9.34 2.06
CA GLU A 8 0.05 8.96 3.40
C GLU A 8 0.09 7.44 3.60
N LYS A 9 -0.88 6.70 3.05
CA LYS A 9 -0.90 5.23 3.11
C LYS A 9 0.19 4.64 2.23
N LEU A 10 0.42 5.17 1.04
CA LEU A 10 1.54 4.73 0.18
C LEU A 10 2.88 4.89 0.89
N GLN A 11 3.12 6.07 1.47
CA GLN A 11 4.34 6.34 2.24
C GLN A 11 4.46 5.42 3.46
N THR A 12 3.36 5.22 4.21
CA THR A 12 3.35 4.35 5.39
C THR A 12 3.72 2.91 5.02
N ILE A 13 3.19 2.39 3.92
CA ILE A 13 3.51 1.05 3.42
C ILE A 13 5.00 0.97 3.08
N SER A 14 5.52 1.92 2.28
CA SER A 14 6.92 1.96 1.88
C SER A 14 7.86 1.98 3.10
N THR A 15 7.61 2.88 4.06
CA THR A 15 8.46 3.00 5.25
C THR A 15 8.40 1.75 6.13
N LYS A 16 7.20 1.19 6.37
CA LYS A 16 7.05 -0.02 7.20
C LYS A 16 7.68 -1.24 6.54
N PHE A 17 7.55 -1.37 5.22
CA PHE A 17 8.18 -2.45 4.46
C PHE A 17 9.70 -2.38 4.55
N ARG A 18 10.30 -1.21 4.32
CA ARG A 18 11.75 -1.03 4.44
C ARG A 18 12.29 -1.39 5.82
N ARG A 19 11.53 -1.08 6.87
CA ARG A 19 11.88 -1.41 8.28
C ARG A 19 11.54 -2.85 8.66
N LEU A 20 10.86 -3.62 7.81
CA LEU A 20 10.44 -4.98 8.13
C LEU A 20 11.65 -5.91 8.33
N GLY A 21 12.75 -5.70 7.59
CA GLY A 21 13.98 -6.47 7.75
C GLY A 21 14.71 -6.24 9.08
N GLU A 22 14.47 -5.09 9.72
CA GLU A 22 15.03 -4.73 11.03
C GLU A 22 14.13 -5.14 12.19
N ALA A 23 12.87 -5.52 11.90
CA ALA A 23 11.87 -5.81 12.91
C ALA A 23 12.00 -7.24 13.45
N GLN A 24 12.00 -7.36 14.78
CA GLN A 24 12.02 -8.67 15.45
C GLN A 24 10.71 -9.45 15.30
N ALA A 25 9.61 -8.75 15.02
CA ALA A 25 8.28 -9.31 14.83
C ALA A 25 7.54 -8.60 13.70
N PHE A 26 6.55 -9.27 13.12
CA PHE A 26 5.73 -8.68 12.06
C PHE A 26 4.91 -7.50 12.62
N PRO A 27 4.96 -6.30 12.03
CA PRO A 27 4.30 -5.14 12.60
C PRO A 27 2.77 -5.26 12.55
N GLY A 28 2.11 -5.12 13.70
CA GLY A 28 0.66 -5.05 13.79
C GLY A 28 0.07 -3.92 12.92
N ASN A 29 -1.12 -4.16 12.36
CA ASN A 29 -1.84 -3.24 11.47
C ASN A 29 -1.09 -2.79 10.20
N PHE A 30 0.07 -3.37 9.88
CA PHE A 30 0.80 -3.00 8.65
C PHE A 30 -0.02 -3.31 7.40
N LEU A 31 -0.56 -4.52 7.32
CA LEU A 31 -1.27 -5.00 6.13
C LEU A 31 -2.64 -4.32 5.95
N ARG A 32 -3.21 -3.74 7.01
CA ARG A 32 -4.42 -2.88 6.95
C ARG A 32 -4.22 -1.71 5.99
N HIS A 33 -2.99 -1.22 5.82
CA HIS A 33 -2.73 -0.12 4.89
C HIS A 33 -2.88 -0.53 3.42
N TYR A 34 -2.59 -1.79 3.07
CA TYR A 34 -2.87 -2.29 1.71
C TYR A 34 -4.37 -2.31 1.44
N TYR A 35 -5.16 -2.67 2.46
CA TYR A 35 -6.62 -2.57 2.39
C TYR A 35 -7.10 -1.12 2.23
N ASP A 36 -6.53 -0.19 3.01
CA ASP A 36 -6.87 1.24 2.89
C ASP A 36 -6.59 1.73 1.46
N VAL A 37 -5.43 1.38 0.87
CA VAL A 37 -5.08 1.71 -0.52
C VAL A 37 -6.04 1.05 -1.50
N TYR A 38 -6.36 -0.23 -1.32
CA TYR A 38 -7.33 -0.96 -2.15
C TYR A 38 -8.70 -0.29 -2.20
N CYS A 39 -9.19 0.21 -1.06
CA CYS A 39 -10.45 0.96 -0.98
C CYS A 39 -10.31 2.33 -1.66
N LEU A 40 -9.24 3.07 -1.38
CA LEU A 40 -9.02 4.39 -1.97
C LEU A 40 -8.89 4.34 -3.50
N LEU A 41 -8.27 3.29 -4.07
CA LEU A 41 -8.17 3.10 -5.52
C LEU A 41 -9.53 2.89 -6.21
N SER A 42 -10.59 2.57 -5.47
CA SER A 42 -11.94 2.48 -6.03
C SER A 42 -12.66 3.82 -6.15
N LEU A 43 -12.10 4.89 -5.57
CA LEU A 43 -12.68 6.23 -5.60
C LEU A 43 -12.23 6.97 -6.86
N GLU A 44 -13.19 7.48 -7.63
CA GLU A 44 -12.93 8.26 -8.85
C GLU A 44 -12.07 9.49 -8.57
N GLU A 45 -12.31 10.19 -7.45
CA GLU A 45 -11.51 11.34 -7.04
C GLU A 45 -10.01 11.00 -6.83
N VAL A 46 -9.71 9.78 -6.36
CA VAL A 46 -8.33 9.33 -6.17
C VAL A 46 -7.71 8.98 -7.52
N GLN A 47 -8.48 8.34 -8.41
CA GLN A 47 -8.03 8.02 -9.77
C GLN A 47 -7.78 9.27 -10.61
N ALA A 48 -8.62 10.29 -10.48
CA ALA A 48 -8.42 11.59 -11.12
C ALA A 48 -7.18 12.30 -10.56
N PHE A 49 -7.05 12.34 -9.23
CA PHE A 49 -5.92 12.97 -8.55
C PHE A 49 -4.56 12.39 -8.95
N MET A 50 -4.45 11.07 -9.19
CA MET A 50 -3.20 10.45 -9.65
C MET A 50 -2.67 11.02 -10.98
N ARG A 51 -3.54 11.65 -11.78
CA ARG A 51 -3.19 12.26 -13.07
C ARG A 51 -2.76 13.72 -12.95
N GLU A 52 -2.91 14.33 -11.78
CA GLU A 52 -2.58 15.74 -11.53
C GLU A 52 -1.13 15.91 -11.07
N SER A 53 -0.53 17.07 -11.36
CA SER A 53 0.82 17.40 -10.86
C SER A 53 0.88 17.44 -9.32
N ALA A 54 -0.22 17.84 -8.69
CA ALA A 54 -0.37 17.91 -7.24
C ALA A 54 -0.11 16.56 -6.55
N TYR A 55 -0.36 15.44 -7.22
CA TYR A 55 -0.03 14.11 -6.69
C TYR A 55 1.47 13.89 -6.58
N GLN A 56 2.24 14.24 -7.61
CA GLN A 56 3.69 14.11 -7.61
C GLN A 56 4.33 15.06 -6.58
N GLU A 57 3.85 16.30 -6.50
CA GLU A 57 4.28 17.27 -5.47
C GLU A 57 4.03 16.73 -4.07
N ARG A 58 2.88 16.11 -3.83
CA ARG A 58 2.54 15.54 -2.54
C ARG A 58 3.38 14.32 -2.19
N LYS A 59 3.71 13.46 -3.17
CA LYS A 59 4.67 12.36 -2.96
C LYS A 59 6.03 12.91 -2.58
N ALA A 60 6.54 13.91 -3.29
CA ALA A 60 7.82 14.54 -3.00
C ALA A 60 7.88 15.15 -1.58
N GLN A 61 6.78 15.73 -1.10
CA GLN A 61 6.68 16.29 0.25
C GLN A 61 6.64 15.24 1.37
N ARG A 62 6.11 14.03 1.09
CA ARG A 62 5.81 13.03 2.14
C ARG A 62 6.79 11.86 2.16
N PHE A 63 7.26 11.39 1.02
CA PHE A 63 8.23 10.32 0.95
C PHE A 63 9.59 10.86 1.39
N ARG A 64 10.12 10.28 2.47
CA ARG A 64 11.45 10.65 3.01
C ARG A 64 12.53 10.09 2.08
N SER A 65 13.75 10.63 2.18
CA SER A 65 14.89 10.33 1.28
C SER A 65 15.28 8.85 1.12
N GLY A 66 14.72 7.93 1.92
CA GLY A 66 14.98 6.49 1.83
C GLY A 66 13.82 5.64 1.32
N ASP A 67 12.70 6.25 0.93
CA ASP A 67 11.53 5.54 0.42
C ASP A 67 11.41 5.73 -1.11
N GLU A 68 11.20 4.65 -1.86
CA GLU A 68 11.05 4.69 -3.32
C GLU A 68 9.71 5.35 -3.70
N GLN A 69 9.77 6.47 -4.44
CA GLN A 69 8.63 7.31 -4.79
C GLN A 69 7.89 6.83 -6.04
N VAL A 70 8.57 6.07 -6.91
CA VAL A 70 7.98 5.45 -8.08
C VAL A 70 7.35 4.13 -7.63
N ILE A 71 6.04 4.08 -7.50
CA ILE A 71 5.35 2.94 -6.88
C ILE A 71 5.57 1.64 -7.67
N ALA A 72 5.63 1.73 -9.01
CA ALA A 72 5.99 0.62 -9.90
C ALA A 72 7.41 0.04 -9.68
N ARG A 73 8.30 0.76 -8.99
CA ARG A 73 9.65 0.27 -8.63
C ARG A 73 9.77 -0.09 -7.16
N ASN A 74 8.77 0.24 -6.36
CA ASN A 74 8.82 0.07 -4.93
C ASN A 74 8.50 -1.39 -4.54
N PRO A 75 9.45 -2.12 -3.91
CA PRO A 75 9.27 -3.54 -3.62
C PRO A 75 8.10 -3.81 -2.67
N ALA A 76 7.67 -2.84 -1.88
CA ALA A 76 6.49 -2.95 -1.03
C ALA A 76 5.19 -3.11 -1.83
N PHE A 77 5.15 -2.67 -3.09
CA PHE A 77 3.96 -2.74 -3.95
C PHE A 77 4.14 -3.77 -5.06
N VAL A 78 5.34 -3.84 -5.65
CA VAL A 78 5.67 -4.87 -6.65
C VAL A 78 5.56 -6.27 -6.04
N LEU A 79 6.04 -6.44 -4.80
CA LEU A 79 6.05 -7.70 -4.06
C LEU A 79 6.57 -8.89 -4.89
N ALA A 80 7.65 -8.71 -5.66
CA ALA A 80 8.10 -9.71 -6.64
C ALA A 80 8.31 -11.12 -6.06
N ASP A 81 8.78 -11.23 -4.82
CA ASP A 81 8.99 -12.49 -4.10
C ASP A 81 7.68 -13.16 -3.66
N SER A 82 7.43 -14.37 -4.16
CA SER A 82 6.23 -15.15 -3.84
C SER A 82 6.17 -15.62 -2.38
N ALA A 83 7.32 -15.94 -1.75
CA ALA A 83 7.36 -16.34 -0.36
C ALA A 83 7.01 -15.16 0.57
N GLN A 84 7.45 -13.95 0.20
CA GLN A 84 7.05 -12.73 0.90
C GLN A 84 5.54 -12.47 0.77
N ARG A 85 4.97 -12.64 -0.44
CA ARG A 85 3.52 -12.51 -0.66
C ARG A 85 2.74 -13.51 0.18
N GLU A 86 3.14 -14.77 0.21
CA GLU A 86 2.48 -15.82 1.00
C GLU A 86 2.53 -15.50 2.50
N ARG A 87 3.70 -15.08 3.01
CA ARG A 87 3.83 -14.63 4.39
C ARG A 87 2.87 -13.49 4.70
N PHE A 88 2.75 -12.50 3.82
CA PHE A 88 1.85 -11.37 4.02
C PHE A 88 0.38 -11.83 4.00
N ALA A 89 0.00 -12.71 3.07
CA ALA A 89 -1.35 -13.26 3.03
C ALA A 89 -1.73 -14.00 4.33
N LEU A 90 -0.80 -14.81 4.87
CA LEU A 90 -0.99 -15.50 6.16
C LEU A 90 -1.15 -14.53 7.33
N GLU A 91 -0.28 -13.51 7.43
CA GLU A 91 -0.38 -12.49 8.48
C GLU A 91 -1.64 -11.62 8.33
N TYR A 92 -2.07 -11.36 7.09
CA TYR A 92 -3.28 -10.58 6.82
C TYR A 92 -4.52 -11.31 7.30
N ARG A 93 -4.63 -12.61 7.01
CA ARG A 93 -5.76 -13.46 7.41
C ARG A 93 -5.92 -13.54 8.94
N LYS A 94 -4.82 -13.49 9.70
CA LYS A 94 -4.90 -13.42 11.17
C LYS A 94 -5.66 -12.20 11.68
N THR A 95 -5.77 -11.15 10.86
CA THR A 95 -6.48 -9.90 11.21
C THR A 95 -7.92 -9.84 10.67
N GLU A 96 -8.43 -10.92 10.07
CA GLU A 96 -9.76 -10.99 9.46
C GLU A 96 -10.89 -10.57 10.38
N ALA A 97 -10.84 -10.99 11.66
CA ALA A 97 -11.85 -10.65 12.67
C ALA A 97 -11.99 -9.12 12.93
N LEU A 98 -11.05 -8.30 12.44
CA LEU A 98 -11.08 -6.84 12.58
C LEU A 98 -11.84 -6.12 11.45
N TYR A 99 -12.38 -6.85 10.47
CA TYR A 99 -13.07 -6.27 9.29
C TYR A 99 -14.59 -6.52 9.33
N TYR A 100 -15.36 -5.46 9.60
CA TYR A 100 -16.82 -5.53 9.73
C TYR A 100 -17.58 -5.96 8.46
N GLN A 101 -17.02 -5.75 7.26
CA GLN A 101 -17.66 -6.07 5.98
C GLN A 101 -17.00 -7.27 5.25
N GLY A 102 -16.24 -8.07 5.99
CA GLY A 102 -15.37 -9.10 5.42
C GLY A 102 -14.04 -8.53 4.91
N GLN A 103 -13.03 -9.39 4.86
CA GLN A 103 -11.69 -9.07 4.41
C GLN A 103 -11.49 -9.72 3.03
N PRO A 104 -11.28 -8.98 1.94
CA PRO A 104 -10.89 -9.59 0.67
C PRO A 104 -9.55 -10.32 0.84
N ASP A 105 -9.28 -11.35 0.04
CA ASP A 105 -7.97 -12.00 0.09
C ASP A 105 -6.84 -11.01 -0.20
N PHE A 106 -5.68 -11.22 0.44
CA PHE A 106 -4.53 -10.33 0.25
C PHE A 106 -4.13 -10.24 -1.24
N ASP A 107 -4.26 -11.34 -1.98
CA ASP A 107 -3.99 -11.35 -3.43
C ASP A 107 -4.95 -10.45 -4.21
N ALA A 108 -6.22 -10.32 -3.79
CA ALA A 108 -7.16 -9.39 -4.41
C ALA A 108 -6.77 -7.93 -4.16
N LEU A 109 -6.24 -7.62 -2.97
CA LEU A 109 -5.68 -6.30 -2.67
C LEU A 109 -4.52 -5.97 -3.60
N VAL A 110 -3.56 -6.90 -3.70
CA VAL A 110 -2.37 -6.76 -4.54
C VAL A 110 -2.75 -6.66 -6.02
N ALA A 111 -3.69 -7.47 -6.50
CA ALA A 111 -4.15 -7.44 -7.88
C ALA A 111 -4.71 -6.07 -8.28
N ARG A 112 -5.54 -5.45 -7.42
CA ARG A 112 -6.03 -4.09 -7.67
C ARG A 112 -4.89 -3.07 -7.64
N ILE A 113 -3.99 -3.15 -6.67
CA ILE A 113 -2.82 -2.25 -6.61
C ILE A 113 -2.01 -2.36 -7.91
N HIS A 114 -1.79 -3.57 -8.42
CA HIS A 114 -1.08 -3.84 -9.67
C HIS A 114 -1.79 -3.28 -10.90
N GLN A 115 -3.13 -3.27 -10.92
CA GLN A 115 -3.91 -2.64 -11.99
C GLN A 115 -3.59 -1.16 -12.18
N TYR A 116 -3.27 -0.44 -11.08
CA TYR A 116 -3.00 1.00 -11.10
C TYR A 116 -1.52 1.33 -10.91
N ILE A 117 -0.63 0.34 -10.85
CA ILE A 117 0.74 0.53 -10.34
C ILE A 117 1.57 1.51 -11.19
N ASP A 118 1.35 1.53 -12.51
CA ASP A 118 2.04 2.45 -13.42
C ASP A 118 1.46 3.86 -13.39
N ALA A 119 0.22 4.02 -12.90
CA ALA A 119 -0.44 5.32 -12.73
C ALA A 119 -0.15 5.97 -11.36
N MET A 120 0.39 5.20 -10.40
CA MET A 120 0.79 5.63 -9.06
C MET A 120 2.26 6.08 -9.03
#